data_AF-A0A8S3GVY1-F1
#
_entry.id   AF-A0A8S3GVY1-F1
#
_cell.length_a   1.000
_cell.length_b   1.000
_cell.length_c   1.000
_cell.angle_alpha   90.00
_cell.angle_beta   90.00
_cell.angle_gamma   90.00
#
_symmetry.space_group_name_H-M   'P 1'
#
loop_
_entity.id
_entity.type
_entity.pdbx_description
1 polymer ?
#
loop_
_entity_poly.entity_id
_entity_poly.type
_entity_poly.pdbx_seq_one_letter_code
_entity_poly.pdbx_strand_id
1 'polypeptide(L)'
;VFDMGCLFSYFVRPTASADIIETPRQVFSWEKEDRKAIRKEDFILDKIKDETIYRLPGSINGQQFIVQNCDNCTVYVFDHTGQIQIDDCTNCRIFIGPVRGSIFIRDSTNCILATMCQQFRTRDCRDLYVYITCASQPIIESSHNIKFGCLTFNYDKLSEQYKSAGISPWNNTWGNIHDFTSIPDSSNFSLLNANEHVFKHLPIPTDPSCSHLNVNDSMETSVTPYTYGELYRHRNEERCLVVLFHHINAEVCARELIAIAKQADVR
;
A
#
# COMPACT_ATOMS: atom_id res chain seq x y z
N VAL A 1 59.77 49.89 37.16
CA VAL A 1 58.86 50.06 38.30
C VAL A 1 57.70 49.10 38.08
N PHE A 2 57.67 48.04 38.91
CA PHE A 2 56.77 46.87 38.93
C PHE A 2 56.82 45.99 37.66
N ASP A 3 57.41 44.80 37.63
CA ASP A 3 57.53 43.69 38.60
C ASP A 3 56.18 43.09 39.03
N MET A 4 55.84 41.95 38.40
CA MET A 4 55.16 40.82 39.03
C MET A 4 55.53 39.54 38.27
N GLY A 5 56.40 38.73 38.89
CA GLY A 5 56.39 37.27 38.72
C GLY A 5 55.08 36.68 39.26
N CYS A 6 54.81 35.38 39.28
CA CYS A 6 55.54 34.13 39.08
C CYS A 6 54.43 33.04 39.06
N LEU A 7 54.47 31.93 38.32
CA LEU A 7 55.00 30.64 38.77
C LEU A 7 54.72 29.56 37.71
N PHE A 8 55.72 28.70 37.48
CA PHE A 8 55.64 27.47 36.70
C PHE A 8 54.88 26.37 37.45
N SER A 9 54.17 25.50 36.71
CA SER A 9 53.98 24.10 37.13
C SER A 9 54.17 23.15 35.95
N TYR A 10 55.16 22.28 36.12
CA TYR A 10 55.48 21.11 35.31
C TYR A 10 54.25 20.25 35.00
N PHE A 11 54.07 19.85 33.74
CA PHE A 11 53.34 18.63 33.43
C PHE A 11 54.07 17.77 32.40
N VAL A 12 54.16 16.50 32.79
CA VAL A 12 54.85 15.35 32.20
C VAL A 12 54.30 15.04 30.80
N ARG A 13 55.18 14.68 29.85
CA ARG A 13 54.77 14.04 28.59
C ARG A 13 54.46 12.56 28.86
N PRO A 14 53.24 12.06 28.62
CA PRO A 14 53.01 10.63 28.52
C PRO A 14 53.31 10.19 27.08
N THR A 15 54.25 9.26 26.92
CA THR A 15 54.36 8.43 25.73
C THR A 15 53.18 7.45 25.73
N ALA A 16 52.20 7.67 24.86
CA ALA A 16 51.13 6.72 24.60
C ALA A 16 51.23 6.23 23.15
N SER A 17 51.41 4.93 23.00
CA SER A 17 51.29 4.19 21.75
C SER A 17 49.91 4.42 21.14
N ALA A 18 49.87 4.87 19.90
CA ALA A 18 48.62 4.98 19.14
C ALA A 18 48.21 3.57 18.70
N ASP A 19 47.20 3.00 19.36
CA ASP A 19 46.47 1.86 18.84
C ASP A 19 45.70 2.30 17.59
N ILE A 20 46.08 1.76 16.44
CA ILE A 20 45.37 1.96 15.17
C ILE A 20 44.05 1.20 15.28
N ILE A 21 42.95 1.94 15.48
CA ILE A 21 41.61 1.38 15.35
C ILE A 21 41.38 1.13 13.85
N GLU A 22 41.47 -0.13 13.41
CA GLU A 22 41.03 -0.51 12.07
C GLU A 22 39.54 -0.18 11.93
N THR A 23 39.23 0.74 11.02
CA THR A 23 37.85 1.02 10.65
C THR A 23 37.31 -0.16 9.84
N PRO A 24 36.12 -0.70 10.16
CA PRO A 24 35.56 -1.81 9.41
C PRO A 24 35.44 -1.46 7.93
N ARG A 25 35.93 -2.33 7.04
CA ARG A 25 35.86 -2.15 5.59
C ARG A 25 34.41 -1.86 5.17
N GLN A 26 34.22 -0.75 4.45
CA GLN A 26 32.95 -0.40 3.85
C GLN A 26 32.60 -1.44 2.77
N VAL A 27 31.69 -2.36 3.07
CA VAL A 27 31.24 -3.38 2.13
C VAL A 27 30.24 -2.74 1.18
N PHE A 28 30.60 -2.66 -0.10
CA PHE A 28 29.75 -2.06 -1.12
C PHE A 28 28.59 -2.99 -1.50
N SER A 29 27.49 -2.44 -2.00
CA SER A 29 26.27 -3.22 -2.30
C SER A 29 26.49 -4.35 -3.31
N TRP A 30 27.56 -4.28 -4.11
CA TRP A 30 27.96 -5.29 -5.09
C TRP A 30 28.91 -6.36 -4.54
N GLU A 31 29.45 -6.20 -3.34
CA GLU A 31 30.34 -7.17 -2.66
C GLU A 31 29.57 -8.17 -1.79
N LYS A 32 28.23 -8.05 -1.71
CA LYS A 32 27.38 -9.01 -0.99
C LYS A 32 27.13 -10.23 -1.88
N GLU A 33 27.69 -11.38 -1.48
CA GLU A 33 27.60 -12.66 -2.20
C GLU A 33 26.17 -13.24 -2.30
N ASP A 34 25.21 -12.70 -1.53
CA ASP A 34 23.81 -13.19 -1.45
C ASP A 34 22.82 -12.54 -2.42
N ARG A 35 23.26 -11.96 -3.54
CA ARG A 35 22.30 -11.56 -4.59
C ARG A 35 21.84 -12.79 -5.35
N LYS A 36 20.76 -13.41 -4.87
CA LYS A 36 19.88 -14.22 -5.73
C LYS A 36 19.66 -13.39 -7.00
N ALA A 37 20.11 -13.89 -8.15
CA ALA A 37 20.11 -13.11 -9.38
C ALA A 37 18.69 -12.59 -9.64
N ILE A 38 18.52 -11.27 -9.59
CA ILE A 38 17.24 -10.59 -9.83
C ILE A 38 16.89 -10.83 -11.29
N ARG A 39 15.89 -11.67 -11.55
CA ARG A 39 15.43 -12.00 -12.90
C ARG A 39 14.27 -11.09 -13.26
N LYS A 40 14.27 -10.56 -14.48
CA LYS A 40 13.20 -9.67 -14.96
C LYS A 40 11.83 -10.36 -14.89
N GLU A 41 11.83 -11.67 -15.13
CA GLU A 41 10.66 -12.55 -15.14
C GLU A 41 10.00 -12.67 -13.75
N ASP A 42 10.74 -12.38 -12.68
CA ASP A 42 10.18 -12.40 -11.32
C ASP A 42 9.21 -11.23 -11.09
N PHE A 43 9.35 -10.15 -11.87
CA PHE A 43 8.62 -8.88 -11.74
C PHE A 43 7.62 -8.61 -12.87
N ILE A 44 7.51 -9.52 -13.83
CA ILE A 44 6.62 -9.38 -14.98
C ILE A 44 5.81 -10.66 -15.14
N LEU A 45 4.50 -10.53 -15.11
CA LEU A 45 3.58 -11.56 -15.56
C LEU A 45 3.11 -11.16 -16.95
N ASP A 46 3.50 -11.94 -17.97
CA ASP A 46 3.15 -11.69 -19.36
C ASP A 46 2.51 -12.94 -19.98
N LYS A 47 1.35 -12.77 -20.63
CA LYS A 47 0.67 -13.84 -21.39
C LYS A 47 0.31 -15.06 -20.57
N ILE A 48 -0.01 -14.87 -19.30
CA ILE A 48 -0.45 -15.94 -18.42
C ILE A 48 -1.96 -16.15 -18.59
N LYS A 49 -2.40 -17.40 -18.58
CA LYS A 49 -3.81 -17.76 -18.73
C LYS A 49 -4.22 -18.84 -17.75
N ASP A 50 -5.41 -18.72 -17.17
CA ASP A 50 -6.02 -19.76 -16.33
C ASP A 50 -5.18 -20.19 -15.11
N GLU A 51 -4.31 -19.33 -14.62
CA GLU A 51 -3.37 -19.62 -13.53
C GLU A 51 -3.65 -18.77 -12.28
N THR A 52 -3.23 -19.31 -11.13
CA THR A 52 -3.15 -18.53 -9.88
C THR A 52 -1.70 -18.34 -9.47
N ILE A 53 -1.28 -17.08 -9.33
CA ILE A 53 0.12 -16.70 -9.10
C ILE A 53 0.26 -16.01 -7.76
N TYR A 54 1.30 -16.39 -7.01
CA TYR A 54 1.64 -15.80 -5.73
C TYR A 54 3.03 -15.16 -5.77
N ARG A 55 3.16 -14.00 -5.12
CA ARG A 55 4.41 -13.35 -4.73
C ARG A 55 4.35 -13.11 -3.23
N LEU A 56 5.19 -13.82 -2.48
CA LEU A 56 5.20 -13.81 -1.01
C LEU A 56 5.94 -12.58 -0.46
N PRO A 57 5.78 -12.24 0.83
CA PRO A 57 6.51 -11.15 1.45
C PRO A 57 8.02 -11.21 1.19
N GLY A 58 8.62 -10.08 0.79
CA GLY A 58 10.04 -9.94 0.48
C GLY A 58 10.45 -10.38 -0.93
N SER A 59 9.53 -10.92 -1.75
CA SER A 59 9.85 -11.35 -3.11
C SER A 59 9.93 -10.21 -4.12
N ILE A 60 9.21 -9.10 -3.90
CA ILE A 60 9.23 -7.92 -4.80
C ILE A 60 10.06 -6.80 -4.22
N ASN A 61 10.00 -6.60 -2.91
CA ASN A 61 10.83 -5.68 -2.13
C ASN A 61 10.93 -4.27 -2.73
N GLY A 62 9.78 -3.67 -3.05
CA GLY A 62 9.69 -2.30 -3.54
C GLY A 62 10.07 -2.08 -5.00
N GLN A 63 10.34 -3.15 -5.77
CA GLN A 63 10.56 -3.05 -7.20
C GLN A 63 9.25 -2.77 -7.96
N GLN A 64 9.38 -2.34 -9.22
CA GLN A 64 8.25 -2.26 -10.15
C GLN A 64 7.72 -3.67 -10.44
N PHE A 65 6.41 -3.81 -10.62
CA PHE A 65 5.78 -5.06 -11.02
C PHE A 65 4.79 -4.81 -12.17
N ILE A 66 4.79 -5.68 -13.17
CA ILE A 66 3.99 -5.55 -14.39
C ILE A 66 3.11 -6.80 -14.54
N VAL A 67 1.83 -6.61 -14.82
CA VAL A 67 0.89 -7.67 -15.20
C VAL A 67 0.33 -7.29 -16.56
N GLN A 68 0.61 -8.07 -17.60
CA GLN A 68 0.21 -7.72 -18.95
C GLN A 68 -0.25 -8.93 -19.76
N ASN A 69 -1.20 -8.72 -20.66
CA ASN A 69 -1.72 -9.75 -21.58
C ASN A 69 -2.25 -11.00 -20.85
N CYS A 70 -2.77 -10.86 -19.63
CA CYS A 70 -3.23 -12.00 -18.82
C CYS A 70 -4.74 -12.23 -18.98
N ASP A 71 -5.17 -13.49 -18.95
CA ASP A 71 -6.56 -13.89 -19.18
C ASP A 71 -7.02 -14.92 -18.13
N ASN A 72 -8.11 -14.62 -17.42
CA ASN A 72 -8.66 -15.48 -16.37
C ASN A 72 -7.63 -15.89 -15.29
N CYS A 73 -6.74 -14.98 -14.91
CA CYS A 73 -5.74 -15.22 -13.87
C CYS A 73 -6.17 -14.70 -12.50
N THR A 74 -5.65 -15.32 -11.44
CA THR A 74 -5.71 -14.75 -10.09
C THR A 74 -4.29 -14.45 -9.61
N VAL A 75 -4.00 -13.21 -9.24
CA VAL A 75 -2.65 -12.78 -8.87
C VAL A 75 -2.67 -12.21 -7.46
N TYR A 76 -1.83 -12.72 -6.57
CA TYR A 76 -1.60 -12.17 -5.24
C TYR A 76 -0.15 -11.73 -5.09
N VAL A 77 0.05 -10.44 -4.86
CA VAL A 77 1.34 -9.86 -4.50
C VAL A 77 1.29 -9.42 -3.05
N PHE A 78 1.70 -10.29 -2.14
CA PHE A 78 1.80 -10.04 -0.69
C PHE A 78 3.09 -9.30 -0.32
N ASP A 79 3.44 -8.27 -1.08
CA ASP A 79 4.61 -7.44 -0.85
C ASP A 79 4.37 -5.99 -1.25
N HIS A 80 5.20 -5.10 -0.71
CA HIS A 80 5.24 -3.72 -1.16
C HIS A 80 5.94 -3.61 -2.52
N THR A 81 5.47 -2.67 -3.33
CA THR A 81 5.96 -2.45 -4.70
C THR A 81 6.24 -0.97 -4.95
N GLY A 82 7.08 -0.68 -5.94
CA GLY A 82 7.42 0.69 -6.33
C GLY A 82 6.33 1.32 -7.20
N GLN A 83 5.99 0.63 -8.29
CA GLN A 83 4.98 1.04 -9.26
C GLN A 83 4.36 -0.21 -9.87
N ILE A 84 3.07 -0.12 -10.22
CA ILE A 84 2.34 -1.20 -10.86
C ILE A 84 1.82 -0.75 -12.23
N GLN A 85 1.97 -1.62 -13.22
CA GLN A 85 1.28 -1.53 -14.51
C GLN A 85 0.43 -2.78 -14.73
N ILE A 86 -0.83 -2.60 -15.11
CA ILE A 86 -1.76 -3.67 -15.46
C ILE A 86 -2.31 -3.36 -16.85
N ASP A 87 -1.91 -4.13 -17.86
CA ASP A 87 -2.22 -3.83 -19.25
C ASP A 87 -2.87 -5.04 -19.94
N ASP A 88 -3.85 -4.81 -20.82
CA ASP A 88 -4.42 -5.86 -21.67
C ASP A 88 -4.89 -7.11 -20.89
N CYS A 89 -5.46 -6.92 -19.69
CA CYS A 89 -5.88 -8.00 -18.82
C CYS A 89 -7.40 -8.23 -18.88
N THR A 90 -7.82 -9.48 -19.01
CA THR A 90 -9.24 -9.85 -19.09
C THR A 90 -9.60 -10.91 -18.05
N ASN A 91 -10.73 -10.75 -17.34
CA ASN A 91 -11.21 -11.72 -16.34
C ASN A 91 -10.23 -11.96 -15.17
N CYS A 92 -9.33 -11.01 -14.88
CA CYS A 92 -8.30 -11.19 -13.85
C CYS A 92 -8.74 -10.71 -12.47
N ARG A 93 -8.34 -11.42 -11.42
CA ARG A 93 -8.51 -11.01 -10.02
C ARG A 93 -7.15 -10.75 -9.39
N ILE A 94 -6.90 -9.53 -8.94
CA ILE A 94 -5.56 -9.08 -8.62
C ILE A 94 -5.56 -8.44 -7.23
N PHE A 95 -4.73 -8.96 -6.35
CA PHE A 95 -4.36 -8.33 -5.09
C PHE A 95 -2.90 -7.86 -5.16
N ILE A 96 -2.65 -6.62 -4.76
CA ILE A 96 -1.29 -6.08 -4.64
C ILE A 96 -1.19 -5.32 -3.32
N GLY A 97 -0.15 -5.66 -2.55
CA GLY A 97 0.21 -4.95 -1.33
C GLY A 97 0.57 -3.47 -1.57
N PRO A 98 1.06 -2.77 -0.53
CA PRO A 98 1.32 -1.34 -0.58
C PRO A 98 2.21 -0.90 -1.76
N VAL A 99 1.69 -0.03 -2.62
CA VAL A 99 2.38 0.55 -3.77
C VAL A 99 2.88 1.95 -3.37
N ARG A 100 4.20 2.13 -3.33
CA ARG A 100 4.82 3.43 -3.02
C ARG A 100 4.38 4.50 -4.02
N GLY A 101 4.27 4.17 -5.29
CA GLY A 101 3.98 5.11 -6.36
C GLY A 101 2.56 4.97 -6.91
N SER A 102 2.50 4.90 -8.23
CA SER A 102 1.25 4.77 -8.96
C SER A 102 0.93 3.32 -9.29
N ILE A 103 -0.36 3.04 -9.36
CA ILE A 103 -0.89 1.95 -10.16
C ILE A 103 -1.57 2.54 -11.39
N PHE A 104 -1.26 1.96 -12.56
CA PHE A 104 -1.91 2.32 -13.81
C PHE A 104 -2.49 1.08 -14.46
N ILE A 105 -3.80 1.07 -14.67
CA ILE A 105 -4.52 0.02 -15.40
C ILE A 105 -4.91 0.55 -16.77
N ARG A 106 -4.62 -0.21 -17.83
CA ARG A 106 -4.95 0.12 -19.21
C ARG A 106 -5.56 -1.06 -19.93
N ASP A 107 -6.46 -0.78 -20.88
CA ASP A 107 -6.95 -1.75 -21.86
C ASP A 107 -7.47 -3.06 -21.23
N SER A 108 -8.05 -2.96 -20.02
CA SER A 108 -8.40 -4.13 -19.20
C SER A 108 -9.90 -4.23 -18.96
N THR A 109 -10.43 -5.44 -19.03
CA THR A 109 -11.88 -5.69 -18.98
C THR A 109 -12.25 -6.79 -17.98
N ASN A 110 -13.32 -6.57 -17.22
CA ASN A 110 -13.86 -7.55 -16.26
C ASN A 110 -12.81 -7.99 -15.23
N CYS A 111 -12.10 -7.03 -14.64
CA CYS A 111 -11.04 -7.30 -13.67
C CYS A 111 -11.41 -6.80 -12.28
N ILE A 112 -10.86 -7.47 -11.27
CA ILE A 112 -10.95 -7.06 -9.86
C ILE A 112 -9.55 -6.68 -9.41
N LEU A 113 -9.43 -5.54 -8.74
CA LEU A 113 -8.20 -5.06 -8.12
C LEU A 113 -8.46 -4.73 -6.66
N ALA A 114 -7.65 -5.28 -5.77
CA ALA A 114 -7.57 -4.90 -4.37
C ALA A 114 -6.16 -4.39 -4.05
N THR A 115 -6.01 -3.12 -3.67
CA THR A 115 -4.66 -2.53 -3.45
C THR A 115 -4.65 -1.25 -2.61
N MET A 116 -3.44 -0.78 -2.30
CA MET A 116 -3.15 0.40 -1.50
C MET A 116 -2.05 1.17 -2.20
N CYS A 117 -2.27 2.43 -2.57
CA CYS A 117 -1.32 3.16 -3.40
C CYS A 117 -1.30 4.67 -3.12
N GLN A 118 -0.27 5.37 -3.60
CA GLN A 118 -0.28 6.83 -3.59
C GLN A 118 -1.18 7.40 -4.68
N GLN A 119 -1.13 6.85 -5.89
CA GLN A 119 -1.87 7.35 -7.05
C GLN A 119 -2.51 6.19 -7.80
N PHE A 120 -3.78 6.36 -8.14
CA PHE A 120 -4.53 5.42 -8.95
C PHE A 120 -4.94 6.06 -10.27
N ARG A 121 -4.64 5.39 -11.38
CA ARG A 121 -5.04 5.82 -12.72
C ARG A 121 -5.60 4.64 -13.50
N THR A 122 -6.65 4.88 -14.26
CA THR A 122 -7.17 3.92 -15.25
C THR A 122 -7.42 4.63 -16.56
N ARG A 123 -7.19 3.91 -17.66
CA ARG A 123 -7.54 4.36 -18.99
C ARG A 123 -8.07 3.20 -19.83
N ASP A 124 -9.05 3.44 -20.68
CA ASP A 124 -9.53 2.44 -21.66
C ASP A 124 -9.97 1.10 -20.99
N CYS A 125 -10.56 1.18 -19.79
CA CYS A 125 -10.95 0.01 -19.01
C CYS A 125 -12.47 -0.17 -18.96
N ARG A 126 -12.93 -1.40 -18.77
CA ARG A 126 -14.36 -1.71 -18.66
C ARG A 126 -14.66 -2.72 -17.57
N ASP A 127 -15.77 -2.53 -16.86
CA ASP A 127 -16.31 -3.53 -15.91
C ASP A 127 -15.27 -3.87 -14.81
N LEU A 128 -14.73 -2.86 -14.11
CA LEU A 128 -13.75 -3.07 -13.05
C LEU A 128 -14.37 -3.01 -11.67
N TYR A 129 -13.92 -3.86 -10.75
CA TYR A 129 -14.12 -3.72 -9.31
C TYR A 129 -12.79 -3.32 -8.67
N VAL A 130 -12.74 -2.17 -8.01
CA VAL A 130 -11.54 -1.58 -7.43
C VAL A 130 -11.74 -1.35 -5.94
N TYR A 131 -11.19 -2.24 -5.12
CA TYR A 131 -11.09 -2.06 -3.68
C TYR A 131 -9.78 -1.36 -3.36
N ILE A 132 -9.83 -0.13 -2.88
CA ILE A 132 -8.62 0.69 -2.80
C ILE A 132 -8.48 1.48 -1.52
N THR A 133 -7.23 1.62 -1.08
CA THR A 133 -6.77 2.72 -0.23
C THR A 133 -5.91 3.64 -1.10
N CYS A 134 -6.35 4.89 -1.33
CA CYS A 134 -5.60 5.82 -2.19
C CYS A 134 -5.29 7.13 -1.49
N ALA A 135 -4.01 7.47 -1.39
CA ALA A 135 -3.57 8.69 -0.71
C ALA A 135 -3.96 9.98 -1.47
N SER A 136 -4.16 9.88 -2.78
CA SER A 136 -4.61 10.97 -3.65
C SER A 136 -5.90 10.60 -4.38
N GLN A 137 -6.53 11.59 -5.01
CA GLN A 137 -7.77 11.43 -5.75
C GLN A 137 -7.61 10.36 -6.86
N PRO A 138 -8.33 9.23 -6.82
CA PRO A 138 -8.29 8.25 -7.91
C PRO A 138 -8.83 8.84 -9.22
N ILE A 139 -8.20 8.46 -10.33
CA ILE A 139 -8.49 8.99 -11.66
C ILE A 139 -8.97 7.88 -12.60
N ILE A 140 -10.01 8.18 -13.38
CA ILE A 140 -10.43 7.38 -14.53
C ILE A 140 -10.48 8.25 -15.81
N GLU A 141 -10.26 7.60 -16.95
CA GLU A 141 -10.29 8.21 -18.27
C GLU A 141 -10.73 7.16 -19.30
N SER A 142 -11.58 7.52 -20.27
CA SER A 142 -12.07 6.65 -21.35
C SER A 142 -12.52 5.26 -20.88
N SER A 143 -13.09 5.18 -19.68
CA SER A 143 -13.39 3.91 -19.00
C SER A 143 -14.86 3.86 -18.61
N HIS A 144 -15.44 2.67 -18.46
CA HIS A 144 -16.87 2.51 -18.20
C HIS A 144 -17.19 1.39 -17.19
N ASN A 145 -18.23 1.60 -16.39
CA ASN A 145 -18.68 0.69 -15.33
C ASN A 145 -17.55 0.32 -14.34
N ILE A 146 -16.88 1.35 -13.82
CA ILE A 146 -15.82 1.20 -12.81
C ILE A 146 -16.42 1.32 -11.41
N LYS A 147 -16.27 0.30 -10.57
CA LYS A 147 -16.87 0.27 -9.23
C LYS A 147 -15.79 0.39 -8.17
N PHE A 148 -15.88 1.40 -7.32
CA PHE A 148 -14.91 1.63 -6.24
C PHE A 148 -15.46 1.22 -4.88
N GLY A 149 -14.64 0.56 -4.06
CA GLY A 149 -14.93 0.26 -2.67
C GLY A 149 -13.75 0.62 -1.76
N CYS A 150 -14.04 0.92 -0.50
CA CYS A 150 -12.99 1.01 0.52
C CYS A 150 -12.35 -0.36 0.68
N LEU A 151 -11.02 -0.44 0.63
CA LEU A 151 -10.33 -1.69 0.92
C LEU A 151 -10.47 -2.06 2.40
N THR A 152 -10.90 -3.30 2.68
CA THR A 152 -10.77 -3.96 3.98
C THR A 152 -9.91 -5.20 3.79
N PHE A 153 -8.69 -5.18 4.32
CA PHE A 153 -7.76 -6.29 4.09
C PHE A 153 -6.69 -6.32 5.18
N ASN A 154 -6.32 -7.52 5.57
CA ASN A 154 -5.24 -7.75 6.51
C ASN A 154 -4.51 -9.06 6.19
N TYR A 155 -3.20 -9.06 6.41
CA TYR A 155 -2.34 -10.23 6.46
C TYR A 155 -1.09 -9.88 7.26
N ASP A 156 -0.44 -10.89 7.81
CA ASP A 156 0.83 -10.74 8.52
C ASP A 156 1.86 -10.11 7.58
N LYS A 157 2.56 -9.08 8.06
CA LYS A 157 3.48 -8.17 7.32
C LYS A 157 2.85 -6.97 6.65
N LEU A 158 1.52 -6.88 6.51
CA LEU A 158 0.92 -5.75 5.79
C LEU A 158 1.26 -4.38 6.43
N SER A 159 1.14 -4.25 7.75
CA SER A 159 1.47 -3.01 8.46
C SER A 159 2.95 -2.60 8.33
N GLU A 160 3.86 -3.57 8.26
CA GLU A 160 5.29 -3.32 8.01
C GLU A 160 5.50 -2.83 6.57
N GLN A 161 4.82 -3.45 5.60
CA GLN A 161 4.90 -3.10 4.18
C GLN A 161 4.31 -1.72 3.88
N TYR A 162 3.29 -1.28 4.61
CA TYR A 162 2.79 0.09 4.58
C TYR A 162 3.91 1.11 4.88
N LYS A 163 4.70 0.83 5.92
CA LYS A 163 5.86 1.65 6.31
C LYS A 163 6.94 1.62 5.23
N SER A 164 7.25 0.44 4.70
CA SER A 164 8.25 0.28 3.61
C SER A 164 7.85 1.03 2.33
N ALA A 165 6.56 1.05 1.98
CA ALA A 165 6.04 1.82 0.85
C ALA A 165 5.96 3.33 1.13
N GLY A 166 6.08 3.77 2.39
CA GLY A 166 5.97 5.17 2.77
C GLY A 166 4.58 5.75 2.55
N ILE A 167 3.53 4.93 2.70
CA ILE A 167 2.14 5.35 2.61
C ILE A 167 1.45 5.21 3.97
N SER A 168 0.52 6.09 4.29
CA SER A 168 -0.25 6.04 5.53
C SER A 168 -1.58 5.34 5.29
N PRO A 169 -1.97 4.34 6.12
CA PRO A 169 -3.30 3.73 6.03
C PRO A 169 -4.43 4.71 6.38
N TRP A 170 -4.11 5.87 6.99
CA TRP A 170 -5.07 6.90 7.37
C TRP A 170 -5.34 7.92 6.26
N ASN A 171 -4.52 7.93 5.21
CA ASN A 171 -4.72 8.80 4.06
C ASN A 171 -5.45 8.02 2.98
N ASN A 172 -6.78 8.11 2.99
CA ASN A 172 -7.63 7.33 2.09
C ASN A 172 -8.76 8.18 1.47
N THR A 173 -8.67 8.41 0.17
CA THR A 173 -9.64 9.18 -0.63
C THR A 173 -10.35 8.32 -1.68
N TRP A 174 -10.45 7.01 -1.42
CA TRP A 174 -10.98 5.99 -2.36
C TRP A 174 -12.32 6.34 -3.02
N GLY A 175 -13.21 7.07 -2.32
CA GLY A 175 -14.55 7.40 -2.80
C GLY A 175 -14.66 8.70 -3.59
N ASN A 176 -13.59 9.50 -3.67
CA ASN A 176 -13.59 10.78 -4.38
C ASN A 176 -12.92 10.62 -5.75
N ILE A 177 -13.67 10.17 -6.75
CA ILE A 177 -13.12 9.84 -8.08
C ILE A 177 -13.17 11.05 -9.01
N HIS A 178 -12.10 11.26 -9.77
CA HIS A 178 -12.09 12.20 -10.89
C HIS A 178 -12.19 11.46 -12.23
N ASP A 179 -13.18 11.80 -13.04
CA ASP A 179 -13.39 11.26 -14.39
C ASP A 179 -13.07 12.33 -15.45
N PHE A 180 -11.96 12.14 -16.17
CA PHE A 180 -11.53 13.05 -17.25
C PHE A 180 -12.46 13.02 -18.47
N THR A 181 -13.25 11.96 -18.61
CA THR A 181 -14.12 11.69 -19.77
C THR A 181 -15.58 11.58 -19.36
N SER A 182 -15.96 12.27 -18.30
CA SER A 182 -17.33 12.31 -17.83
C SER A 182 -18.31 12.70 -18.94
N ILE A 183 -19.41 11.98 -19.02
CA ILE A 183 -20.48 12.22 -20.00
C ILE A 183 -21.64 12.87 -19.24
N PRO A 184 -22.27 13.93 -19.77
CA PRO A 184 -23.49 14.48 -19.16
C PRO A 184 -24.55 13.39 -18.94
N ASP A 185 -25.25 13.46 -17.81
CA ASP A 185 -26.38 12.57 -17.46
C ASP A 185 -26.05 11.06 -17.35
N SER A 186 -24.77 10.68 -17.35
CA SER A 186 -24.34 9.30 -17.07
C SER A 186 -23.04 9.29 -16.29
N SER A 187 -22.84 8.24 -15.48
CA SER A 187 -21.60 8.08 -14.70
C SER A 187 -20.84 6.88 -15.22
N ASN A 188 -19.54 7.06 -15.47
CA ASN A 188 -18.63 5.98 -15.85
C ASN A 188 -18.19 5.13 -14.65
N PHE A 189 -18.47 5.61 -13.43
CA PHE A 189 -18.16 4.89 -12.20
C PHE A 189 -19.32 4.91 -11.20
N SER A 190 -19.25 4.02 -10.23
CA SER A 190 -20.11 4.04 -9.06
C SER A 190 -19.33 3.60 -7.82
N LEU A 191 -19.87 3.89 -6.64
CA LEU A 191 -19.33 3.34 -5.40
C LEU A 191 -20.06 2.03 -5.07
N LEU A 192 -19.31 1.06 -4.56
CA LEU A 192 -19.84 -0.18 -4.01
C LEU A 192 -20.64 0.11 -2.74
N ASN A 193 -21.55 -0.80 -2.42
CA ASN A 193 -22.39 -0.64 -1.23
C ASN A 193 -21.55 -0.67 0.04
N ALA A 194 -22.08 -0.04 1.09
CA ALA A 194 -21.50 -0.19 2.42
C ALA A 194 -21.39 -1.69 2.77
N ASN A 195 -20.30 -2.04 3.43
CA ASN A 195 -20.01 -3.40 3.90
C ASN A 195 -19.80 -4.47 2.82
N GLU A 196 -19.54 -4.09 1.58
CA GLU A 196 -19.20 -5.05 0.53
C GLU A 196 -17.77 -5.58 0.73
N HIS A 197 -17.68 -6.84 1.13
CA HIS A 197 -16.43 -7.56 1.39
C HIS A 197 -15.59 -7.77 0.13
N VAL A 198 -14.27 -7.68 0.26
CA VAL A 198 -13.31 -7.90 -0.84
C VAL A 198 -13.42 -9.33 -1.37
N PHE A 199 -13.58 -10.30 -0.46
CA PHE A 199 -13.66 -11.72 -0.82
C PHE A 199 -14.94 -12.15 -1.52
N LYS A 200 -15.92 -11.24 -1.65
CA LYS A 200 -17.07 -11.46 -2.52
C LYS A 200 -16.66 -11.57 -3.99
N HIS A 201 -15.61 -10.86 -4.40
CA HIS A 201 -15.15 -10.81 -5.79
C HIS A 201 -13.75 -11.41 -5.96
N LEU A 202 -12.85 -11.15 -5.03
CA LEU A 202 -11.50 -11.72 -5.02
C LEU A 202 -11.52 -13.08 -4.29
N PRO A 203 -11.06 -14.19 -4.87
CA PRO A 203 -11.00 -15.46 -4.17
C PRO A 203 -10.16 -15.39 -2.88
N ILE A 204 -10.39 -16.30 -1.95
CA ILE A 204 -9.51 -16.42 -0.79
C ILE A 204 -8.22 -17.14 -1.24
N PRO A 205 -7.01 -16.66 -0.89
CA PRO A 205 -5.76 -17.37 -1.14
C PRO A 205 -5.80 -18.79 -0.54
N THR A 206 -5.64 -19.82 -1.37
CA THR A 206 -5.68 -21.23 -0.93
C THR A 206 -4.33 -21.93 -0.95
N ASP A 207 -3.27 -21.28 -1.46
CA ASP A 207 -1.95 -21.89 -1.54
C ASP A 207 -1.39 -22.14 -0.12
N PRO A 208 -0.91 -23.36 0.21
CA PRO A 208 -0.33 -23.66 1.51
C PRO A 208 0.81 -22.71 1.91
N SER A 209 1.55 -22.16 0.95
CA SER A 209 2.60 -21.19 1.20
C SER A 209 2.07 -19.88 1.79
N CYS A 210 0.78 -19.60 1.68
CA CYS A 210 0.15 -18.38 2.21
C CYS A 210 -0.52 -18.60 3.57
N SER A 211 -0.59 -19.84 4.08
CA SER A 211 -1.31 -20.18 5.33
C SER A 211 -0.83 -19.37 6.53
N HIS A 212 0.48 -19.12 6.63
CA HIS A 212 1.10 -18.34 7.70
C HIS A 212 0.84 -16.83 7.60
N LEU A 213 0.22 -16.34 6.53
CA LEU A 213 -0.07 -14.92 6.33
C LEU A 213 -1.38 -14.49 7.01
N ASN A 214 -2.21 -15.42 7.50
CA ASN A 214 -3.46 -15.10 8.20
C ASN A 214 -4.37 -14.12 7.43
N VAL A 215 -4.47 -14.29 6.11
CA VAL A 215 -5.18 -13.36 5.21
C VAL A 215 -6.67 -13.28 5.54
N ASN A 216 -7.21 -12.07 5.67
CA ASN A 216 -8.64 -11.82 5.89
C ASN A 216 -9.07 -10.45 5.36
N ASP A 217 -10.38 -10.24 5.20
CA ASP A 217 -10.98 -8.98 4.72
C ASP A 217 -11.94 -8.33 5.73
N SER A 218 -11.80 -8.66 7.02
CA SER A 218 -12.61 -8.12 8.12
C SER A 218 -12.34 -6.62 8.32
N MET A 219 -13.41 -5.86 8.60
CA MET A 219 -13.33 -4.42 8.86
C MET A 219 -12.64 -4.09 10.18
N GLU A 220 -12.73 -5.01 11.14
CA GLU A 220 -12.21 -4.87 12.50
C GLU A 220 -10.67 -5.01 12.51
N THR A 221 -10.16 -5.96 11.74
CA THR A 221 -8.74 -6.31 11.66
C THR A 221 -8.00 -5.60 10.53
N SER A 222 -8.71 -4.96 9.60
CA SER A 222 -8.12 -4.26 8.46
C SER A 222 -7.08 -3.22 8.90
N VAL A 223 -5.94 -3.22 8.21
CA VAL A 223 -4.87 -2.24 8.47
C VAL A 223 -5.34 -0.84 8.09
N THR A 224 -6.03 -0.67 6.98
CA THR A 224 -6.76 0.56 6.65
C THR A 224 -8.10 0.57 7.40
N PRO A 225 -8.39 1.58 8.23
CA PRO A 225 -9.72 1.74 8.78
C PRO A 225 -10.75 1.88 7.65
N TYR A 226 -11.83 1.11 7.73
CA TYR A 226 -12.94 1.28 6.80
C TYR A 226 -13.54 2.68 6.94
N THR A 227 -13.65 3.40 5.82
CA THR A 227 -14.32 4.71 5.75
C THR A 227 -15.44 4.65 4.73
N TYR A 228 -16.52 5.37 5.00
CA TYR A 228 -17.64 5.42 4.06
C TYR A 228 -17.41 6.41 2.90
N GLY A 229 -16.43 7.31 3.03
CA GLY A 229 -16.10 8.29 1.99
C GLY A 229 -17.33 9.10 1.54
N GLU A 230 -17.49 9.24 0.23
CA GLU A 230 -18.58 10.02 -0.39
C GLU A 230 -19.96 9.32 -0.33
N LEU A 231 -20.05 8.08 0.16
CA LEU A 231 -21.35 7.42 0.37
C LEU A 231 -22.25 8.19 1.36
N TYR A 232 -21.65 9.00 2.24
CA TYR A 232 -22.36 9.79 3.25
C TYR A 232 -22.68 11.23 2.81
N ARG A 233 -22.29 11.65 1.59
CA ARG A 233 -22.44 13.05 1.14
C ARG A 233 -23.90 13.54 1.17
N HIS A 234 -24.86 12.62 1.13
CA HIS A 234 -26.29 12.90 1.11
C HIS A 234 -27.03 12.59 2.42
N ARG A 235 -26.33 12.20 3.48
CA ARG A 235 -26.96 11.98 4.78
C ARG A 235 -26.94 13.26 5.61
N ASN A 236 -28.09 13.61 6.17
CA ASN A 236 -28.30 14.80 7.00
C ASN A 236 -27.85 14.49 8.44
N GLU A 237 -26.56 14.19 8.61
CA GLU A 237 -25.97 13.71 9.86
C GLU A 237 -25.09 14.77 10.52
N GLU A 238 -25.09 14.78 11.86
CA GLU A 238 -24.17 15.58 12.67
C GLU A 238 -22.72 15.14 12.41
N ARG A 239 -21.79 16.10 12.42
CA ARG A 239 -20.37 15.84 12.14
C ARG A 239 -19.52 16.23 13.33
N CYS A 240 -18.61 15.34 13.72
CA CYS A 240 -17.62 15.57 14.75
C CYS A 240 -16.21 15.44 14.17
N LEU A 241 -15.35 16.41 14.43
CA LEU A 241 -13.93 16.35 14.06
C LEU A 241 -13.11 15.98 15.28
N VAL A 242 -12.34 14.90 15.16
CA VAL A 242 -11.36 14.48 16.17
C VAL A 242 -9.96 14.63 15.59
N VAL A 243 -9.09 15.32 16.32
CA VAL A 243 -7.68 15.50 15.95
C VAL A 243 -6.81 14.87 17.02
N LEU A 244 -5.95 13.93 16.61
CA LEU A 244 -4.97 13.27 17.46
C LEU A 244 -3.58 13.78 17.10
N PHE A 245 -2.84 14.26 18.08
CA PHE A 245 -1.46 14.72 17.88
C PHE A 245 -0.49 13.54 17.87
N HIS A 246 0.70 13.76 17.29
CA HIS A 246 1.74 12.73 17.21
C HIS A 246 2.11 12.19 18.59
N HIS A 247 1.94 10.88 18.77
CA HIS A 247 2.28 10.16 19.99
C HIS A 247 2.42 8.66 19.65
N ILE A 248 3.21 7.92 20.43
CA ILE A 248 3.44 6.48 20.19
C ILE A 248 2.13 5.65 20.19
N ASN A 249 1.13 6.10 20.96
CA ASN A 249 -0.18 5.45 21.06
C ASN A 249 -1.27 6.07 20.19
N ALA A 250 -0.96 7.09 19.37
CA ALA A 250 -1.98 7.84 18.63
C ALA A 250 -2.81 6.93 17.71
N GLU A 251 -2.18 5.93 17.07
CA GLU A 251 -2.88 4.97 16.21
C GLU A 251 -3.84 4.07 16.99
N VAL A 252 -3.43 3.61 18.18
CA VAL A 252 -4.27 2.80 19.07
C VAL A 252 -5.49 3.60 19.53
N CYS A 253 -5.27 4.82 20.01
CA CYS A 253 -6.35 5.72 20.43
C CYS A 253 -7.32 6.02 19.27
N ALA A 254 -6.82 6.23 18.05
CA ALA A 254 -7.66 6.46 16.88
C ALA A 254 -8.58 5.27 16.60
N ARG A 255 -8.05 4.05 16.66
CA ARG A 255 -8.83 2.82 16.43
C ARG A 255 -9.86 2.58 17.53
N GLU A 256 -9.51 2.81 18.79
CA GLU A 256 -10.45 2.71 19.92
C GLU A 256 -11.59 3.72 19.80
N LEU A 257 -11.29 4.97 19.44
CA LEU A 257 -12.32 5.99 19.22
C LEU A 257 -13.25 5.63 18.06
N ILE A 258 -12.72 5.10 16.96
CA ILE A 258 -13.56 4.59 15.86
C ILE A 258 -14.45 3.45 16.34
N ALA A 259 -13.93 2.50 17.12
CA ALA A 259 -14.71 1.38 17.64
C ALA A 259 -15.84 1.85 18.56
N ILE A 260 -15.57 2.81 19.46
CA ILE A 260 -16.58 3.41 20.34
C ILE A 260 -17.65 4.15 19.53
N ALA A 261 -17.24 4.96 18.54
CA ALA A 261 -18.17 5.70 17.70
C ALA A 261 -19.11 4.76 16.92
N LYS A 262 -18.58 3.66 16.36
CA LYS A 262 -19.39 2.64 15.68
C LYS A 262 -20.42 1.98 16.60
N GLN A 263 -20.09 1.74 17.87
CA GLN A 263 -21.03 1.16 18.84
C GLN A 263 -22.15 2.14 19.22
N ALA A 264 -21.86 3.45 19.21
CA ALA A 264 -22.85 4.48 19.50
C ALA A 264 -23.85 4.67 18.36
N ASP A 265 -23.42 4.53 17.10
CA ASP A 265 -24.26 4.64 15.89
C ASP A 265 -25.29 3.49 15.74
N VAL A 266 -25.11 2.39 16.46
CA VAL A 266 -26.03 1.23 16.46
C VAL A 266 -27.14 1.36 17.52
N ARG A 267 -27.15 2.42 18.35
CA ARG A 267 -28.18 2.69 19.37
C ARG A 267 -29.13 3.78 18.94
#